data_AF-A0A7V6NHI0-F1
#
_entry.id   AF-A0A7V6NHI0-F1
#
_cell.length_a   1.000
_cell.length_b   1.000
_cell.length_c   1.000
_cell.angle_alpha   90.00
_cell.angle_beta   90.00
_cell.angle_gamma   90.00
#
_symmetry.space_group_name_H-M   'P 1'
#
loop_
_entity.id
_entity.type
_entity.pdbx_description
1 polymer ?
#
loop_
_entity_poly.entity_id
_entity_poly.type
_entity_poly.pdbx_seq_one_letter_code
_entity_poly.pdbx_strand_id
1 'polypeptide(L)'
;MTHRSASNDVMSAGGNATVLDGHSADKMKSKMSKNALTRMVFTGVLIIVLAVCITIFFAQEQETKRLKRKHEELQTIIAELEAEKYELEQLYNIAGTPEYVERIARDSLGMVAPEDLIIQEQN
;
A
#
# COMPACT_ATOMS: atom_id res chain seq x y z
N MET A 1 74.51 38.36 -83.38
CA MET A 1 73.98 38.00 -82.05
C MET A 1 72.47 38.18 -82.12
N THR A 2 71.76 37.06 -82.04
CA THR A 2 70.35 36.86 -82.38
C THR A 2 69.43 37.22 -81.21
N HIS A 3 68.32 37.90 -81.45
CA HIS A 3 67.06 37.54 -80.77
C HIS A 3 65.91 37.70 -81.76
N ARG A 4 65.40 36.53 -82.17
CA ARG A 4 64.28 36.28 -83.06
C ARG A 4 63.09 35.89 -82.20
N SER A 5 61.94 36.35 -82.67
CA SER A 5 60.53 35.99 -82.43
C SER A 5 60.14 34.80 -81.53
N ALA A 6 58.88 34.92 -81.10
CA ALA A 6 57.95 33.88 -80.63
C ALA A 6 58.06 33.59 -79.13
N SER A 7 57.00 33.24 -78.41
CA SER A 7 55.65 32.83 -78.78
C SER A 7 54.77 33.05 -77.56
N ASN A 8 53.49 33.39 -77.77
CA ASN A 8 52.46 32.97 -76.84
C ASN A 8 52.44 31.45 -76.85
N ASP A 9 52.62 30.79 -75.71
CA ASP A 9 52.16 29.43 -75.53
C ASP A 9 51.60 29.24 -74.12
N VAL A 10 50.32 28.93 -74.13
CA VAL A 10 49.52 28.41 -73.04
C VAL A 10 50.00 27.00 -72.70
N MET A 11 49.86 26.62 -71.43
CA MET A 11 49.86 25.24 -70.91
C MET A 11 51.22 24.56 -70.66
N SER A 12 51.56 24.41 -69.39
CA SER A 12 52.37 23.30 -68.84
C SER A 12 51.88 23.07 -67.40
N ALA A 13 51.03 22.08 -67.15
CA ALA A 13 51.39 20.68 -66.87
C ALA A 13 52.19 20.51 -65.57
N GLY A 14 51.55 19.88 -64.58
CA GLY A 14 52.05 19.56 -63.24
C GLY A 14 50.95 19.87 -62.22
N GLY A 15 50.11 18.95 -61.76
CA GLY A 15 50.42 17.58 -61.40
C GLY A 15 50.80 17.53 -59.92
N ASN A 16 49.82 17.61 -59.02
CA ASN A 16 49.86 16.90 -57.74
C ASN A 16 48.44 16.70 -57.19
N ALA A 17 47.97 15.46 -57.29
CA ALA A 17 46.94 14.96 -56.41
C ALA A 17 47.52 14.94 -54.98
N THR A 18 47.20 15.95 -54.18
CA THR A 18 47.28 15.82 -52.72
C THR A 18 46.00 15.17 -52.23
N VAL A 19 46.05 13.85 -52.31
CA VAL A 19 45.43 12.94 -51.34
C VAL A 19 45.97 13.28 -49.95
N LEU A 20 45.20 12.93 -48.90
CA LEU A 20 45.53 12.97 -47.46
C LEU A 20 45.27 14.37 -46.85
N ASP A 21 44.31 14.57 -45.95
CA ASP A 21 44.17 13.85 -44.69
C ASP A 21 42.70 13.55 -44.34
N GLY A 22 42.40 12.25 -44.30
CA GLY A 22 41.42 11.73 -43.35
C GLY A 22 42.12 11.60 -42.00
N HIS A 23 41.87 12.55 -41.10
CA HIS A 23 42.14 12.31 -39.69
C HIS A 23 41.04 12.92 -38.82
N SER A 24 40.66 12.14 -37.82
CA SER A 24 39.80 12.51 -36.68
C SER A 24 38.31 12.21 -36.82
N ALA A 25 37.99 11.01 -37.30
CA ALA A 25 36.76 10.32 -36.89
C ALA A 25 37.12 9.10 -36.03
N ASP A 26 37.91 9.31 -34.96
CA ASP A 26 38.23 8.23 -34.03
C ASP A 26 38.13 8.68 -32.57
N LYS A 27 37.10 8.13 -31.93
CA LYS A 27 36.98 7.79 -30.49
C LYS A 27 36.88 8.95 -29.50
N MET A 28 35.69 9.53 -29.42
CA MET A 28 35.19 10.06 -28.13
C MET A 28 34.63 8.91 -27.27
N LYS A 29 35.49 7.97 -26.85
CA LYS A 29 35.16 7.15 -25.67
C LYS A 29 35.45 8.02 -24.46
N SER A 30 34.42 8.65 -23.90
CA SER A 30 34.55 9.30 -22.60
C SER A 30 34.95 8.22 -21.59
N LYS A 31 36.21 8.23 -21.16
CA LYS A 31 36.59 7.54 -19.93
C LYS A 31 35.95 8.35 -18.80
N MET A 32 34.68 8.09 -18.55
CA MET A 32 34.05 8.54 -17.32
C MET A 32 34.95 8.02 -16.19
N SER A 33 35.45 8.94 -15.36
CA SER A 33 36.32 8.61 -14.23
C SER A 33 35.71 7.44 -13.49
N LYS A 34 36.53 6.45 -13.10
CA LYS A 34 36.05 5.26 -12.36
C LYS A 34 35.13 5.68 -11.20
N ASN A 35 35.43 6.81 -10.57
CA ASN A 35 34.64 7.40 -9.48
C ASN A 35 33.25 7.90 -9.92
N ALA A 36 33.12 8.44 -11.14
CA ALA A 36 31.85 8.87 -11.70
C ALA A 36 30.98 7.68 -12.13
N LEU A 37 31.59 6.60 -12.65
CA LEU A 37 30.88 5.35 -12.92
C LEU A 37 30.42 4.67 -11.62
N THR A 38 31.28 4.59 -10.61
CA THR A 38 30.91 4.04 -9.29
C THR A 38 29.81 4.88 -8.62
N ARG A 39 29.88 6.21 -8.71
CA ARG A 39 28.84 7.10 -8.17
C ARG A 39 27.50 6.91 -8.87
N MET A 40 27.50 6.79 -10.20
CA MET A 40 26.29 6.55 -10.99
C MET A 40 25.66 5.18 -10.66
N VAL A 41 26.46 4.14 -10.51
CA VAL A 41 25.97 2.81 -10.10
C VAL A 41 25.40 2.86 -8.68
N PHE A 42 26.06 3.53 -7.73
CA PHE A 42 25.55 3.71 -6.38
C PHE A 42 24.22 4.44 -6.34
N THR A 43 24.08 5.52 -7.12
CA THR A 43 22.82 6.27 -7.21
C THR A 43 21.71 5.42 -7.83
N GLY A 44 22.01 4.62 -8.86
CA GLY A 44 21.05 3.69 -9.44
C GLY A 44 20.58 2.62 -8.44
N VAL A 45 21.52 2.00 -7.71
CA VAL A 45 21.20 1.02 -6.66
C VAL A 45 20.37 1.65 -5.55
N LEU A 46 20.69 2.87 -5.13
CA LEU A 46 19.93 3.60 -4.12
C LEU A 46 18.47 3.84 -4.55
N ILE A 47 18.24 4.22 -5.81
CA ILE A 47 16.89 4.42 -6.34
C ILE A 47 16.10 3.11 -6.35
N ILE A 48 16.74 2.00 -6.74
CA ILE A 48 16.10 0.68 -6.73
C ILE A 48 15.71 0.26 -5.30
N VAL A 49 16.62 0.44 -4.34
CA VAL A 49 16.34 0.14 -2.92
C VAL A 49 15.17 0.98 -2.41
N LEU A 50 15.15 2.29 -2.71
CA LEU A 50 14.05 3.17 -2.33
C LEU A 50 12.72 2.74 -2.98
N ALA A 51 12.73 2.37 -4.26
CA ALA A 51 11.53 1.87 -4.94
C ALA A 51 10.98 0.60 -4.28
N VAL A 52 11.85 -0.37 -3.93
CA VAL A 52 11.47 -1.59 -3.22
C VAL A 52 10.91 -1.26 -1.83
N CYS A 53 11.57 -0.40 -1.06
CA CYS A 53 11.08 0.04 0.25
C CYS A 53 9.68 0.65 0.17
N ILE A 54 9.43 1.50 -0.82
CA ILE A 54 8.12 2.13 -1.04
C ILE A 54 7.04 1.07 -1.33
N THR A 55 7.33 0.09 -2.20
CA THR A 55 6.35 -0.98 -2.51
C THR A 55 5.99 -1.84 -1.29
N ILE A 56 6.96 -2.17 -0.44
CA ILE A 56 6.73 -2.95 0.78
C ILE A 56 5.89 -2.13 1.77
N PHE A 57 6.18 -0.83 1.89
CA PHE A 57 5.47 0.07 2.81
C PHE A 57 3.98 0.19 2.45
N PHE A 58 3.65 0.32 1.17
CA PHE A 58 2.25 0.39 0.73
C PHE A 58 1.49 -0.94 0.87
N ALA A 59 2.15 -2.08 0.64
CA ALA A 59 1.51 -3.39 0.82
C ALA A 59 1.20 -3.69 2.30
N GLN A 60 2.03 -3.21 3.21
CA GLN A 60 1.89 -3.44 4.65
C GLN A 60 0.70 -2.70 5.27
N GLU A 61 0.31 -1.55 4.72
CA GLU A 61 -0.76 -0.73 5.29
C GLU A 61 -2.16 -1.31 5.07
N GLN A 62 -2.39 -2.02 3.96
CA GLN A 62 -3.69 -2.65 3.69
C GLN A 62 -3.93 -3.88 4.56
N GLU A 63 -2.93 -4.75 4.68
CA GLU A 63 -3.04 -5.95 5.52
C GLU A 63 -3.19 -5.58 7.00
N THR A 64 -2.43 -4.60 7.49
CA THR A 64 -2.56 -4.15 8.89
C THR A 64 -3.91 -3.51 9.18
N LYS A 65 -4.47 -2.71 8.26
CA LYS A 65 -5.84 -2.16 8.41
C LYS A 65 -6.90 -3.25 8.41
N ARG A 66 -6.78 -4.24 7.52
CA ARG A 66 -7.70 -5.38 7.44
C ARG A 66 -7.66 -6.22 8.72
N LEU A 67 -6.47 -6.53 9.21
CA LEU A 67 -6.30 -7.30 10.45
C LEU A 67 -6.83 -6.54 11.67
N LYS A 68 -6.58 -5.22 11.75
CA LYS A 68 -7.14 -4.38 12.83
C LYS A 68 -8.67 -4.36 12.82
N ARG A 69 -9.29 -4.17 11.65
CA ARG A 69 -10.76 -4.19 11.53
C ARG A 69 -11.35 -5.53 11.96
N LYS A 70 -10.77 -6.64 11.50
CA LYS A 70 -11.21 -7.98 11.93
C LYS A 70 -11.04 -8.18 13.43
N HIS A 71 -9.95 -7.68 14.01
CA HIS A 71 -9.74 -7.79 15.45
C HIS A 71 -10.78 -6.99 16.23
N GLU A 72 -11.07 -5.77 15.80
CA GLU A 72 -12.10 -4.91 16.41
C GLU A 72 -13.50 -5.53 16.30
N GLU A 73 -13.87 -6.03 15.11
CA GLU A 73 -15.13 -6.74 14.87
C GLU A 73 -15.29 -7.97 15.78
N LEU A 74 -14.24 -8.80 15.87
CA LEU A 74 -14.26 -9.97 16.76
C LEU A 74 -14.38 -9.56 18.23
N GLN A 75 -13.72 -8.49 18.65
CA GLN A 75 -13.84 -8.00 20.03
C GLN A 75 -15.26 -7.50 20.34
N THR A 76 -15.90 -6.81 19.39
CA THR A 76 -17.31 -6.39 19.55
C THR A 76 -18.23 -7.60 19.70
N ILE A 77 -18.06 -8.62 18.86
CA ILE A 77 -18.87 -9.86 18.94
C ILE A 77 -18.67 -10.57 20.27
N ILE A 78 -17.43 -10.66 20.77
CA ILE A 78 -17.15 -11.27 22.08
C ILE A 78 -17.86 -10.50 23.19
N ALA A 79 -17.77 -9.17 23.19
CA ALA A 79 -18.41 -8.35 24.21
C ALA A 79 -19.94 -8.48 24.20
N GLU A 80 -20.54 -8.54 23.01
CA GLU A 80 -21.98 -8.76 22.83
C GLU A 80 -22.41 -10.13 23.35
N LEU A 81 -21.70 -11.19 22.97
CA LEU A 81 -21.99 -12.55 23.43
C LEU A 81 -21.79 -12.71 24.94
N GLU A 82 -20.79 -12.07 25.53
CA GLU A 82 -20.57 -12.10 26.98
C GLU A 82 -21.71 -11.40 27.73
N ALA A 83 -22.21 -10.27 27.21
CA ALA A 83 -23.36 -9.57 27.77
C ALA A 83 -24.63 -10.43 27.67
N GLU A 84 -24.91 -11.00 26.50
CA GLU A 84 -26.07 -11.90 26.30
C GLU A 84 -25.99 -13.13 27.21
N LYS A 85 -24.80 -13.73 27.32
CA LYS A 85 -24.56 -14.87 28.23
C LYS A 85 -24.84 -14.49 29.68
N TYR A 86 -24.37 -13.32 30.12
CA TYR A 86 -24.60 -12.84 31.48
C TYR A 86 -26.09 -12.65 31.79
N GLU A 87 -26.84 -12.06 30.85
CA GLU A 87 -28.29 -11.91 30.97
C GLU A 87 -29.01 -13.27 31.03
N LEU A 88 -28.60 -14.23 30.19
CA LEU A 88 -29.13 -15.58 30.22
C LEU A 88 -28.84 -16.30 31.54
N GLU A 89 -27.63 -16.19 32.08
CA GLU A 89 -27.26 -16.77 33.37
C GLU A 89 -28.06 -16.15 34.52
N GLN A 90 -28.25 -14.83 34.51
CA GLN A 90 -29.11 -14.12 35.47
C GLN A 90 -30.53 -14.67 35.43
N LEU A 91 -31.12 -14.78 34.23
CA LEU A 91 -32.46 -15.30 34.05
C LEU A 91 -32.57 -16.75 34.48
N TYR A 92 -31.60 -17.59 34.11
CA TYR A 92 -31.57 -19.00 34.50
C TYR A 92 -31.53 -19.18 36.03
N ASN A 93 -30.73 -18.37 36.72
CA ASN A 93 -30.60 -18.44 38.17
C ASN A 93 -31.90 -18.08 38.90
N ILE A 94 -32.72 -17.20 38.33
CA ILE A 94 -33.98 -16.79 38.94
C ILE A 94 -35.20 -17.58 38.43
N ALA A 95 -35.14 -18.17 37.23
CA ALA A 95 -36.30 -18.76 36.56
C ALA A 95 -36.99 -19.89 37.37
N GLY A 96 -36.25 -20.54 38.27
CA GLY A 96 -36.77 -21.60 39.15
C GLY A 96 -37.06 -21.18 40.59
N THR A 97 -36.86 -19.91 40.96
CA THR A 97 -37.13 -19.48 42.33
C THR A 97 -38.63 -19.28 42.57
N PRO A 98 -39.14 -19.58 43.78
CA PRO A 98 -40.55 -19.38 44.10
C PRO A 98 -41.03 -17.95 43.79
N GLU A 99 -40.20 -16.95 44.06
CA GLU A 99 -40.51 -15.53 43.84
C GLU A 99 -40.68 -15.21 42.35
N TYR A 100 -39.84 -15.80 41.49
CA TYR A 100 -39.96 -15.62 40.04
C TYR A 100 -41.22 -16.28 39.50
N VAL A 101 -41.51 -17.51 39.96
CA VAL A 101 -42.71 -18.26 39.55
C VAL A 101 -43.97 -17.53 40.00
N GLU A 102 -44.01 -17.03 41.24
CA GLU A 102 -45.12 -16.24 41.77
C GLU A 102 -45.32 -14.94 40.99
N ARG A 103 -44.23 -14.23 40.65
CA ARG A 103 -44.30 -13.01 39.83
C ARG A 103 -44.92 -13.31 38.46
N ILE A 104 -44.43 -14.34 37.75
CA ILE A 104 -45.00 -14.71 36.44
C ILE A 104 -46.45 -15.18 36.58
N ALA A 105 -46.79 -15.91 37.63
CA ALA A 105 -48.15 -16.32 37.95
C ALA A 105 -49.10 -15.13 38.13
N ARG A 106 -48.70 -14.11 38.89
CA ARG A 106 -49.46 -12.87 39.08
C ARG A 106 -49.53 -12.06 37.78
N ASP A 107 -48.40 -11.78 37.15
CA ASP A 107 -48.29 -10.84 36.02
C ASP A 107 -48.88 -11.43 34.72
N SER A 108 -48.59 -12.69 34.43
CA SER A 108 -48.96 -13.32 33.15
C SER A 108 -50.27 -14.11 33.23
N LEU A 109 -50.58 -14.70 34.38
CA LEU A 109 -51.75 -15.57 34.54
C LEU A 109 -52.84 -14.96 35.42
N GLY A 110 -52.59 -13.80 36.05
CA GLY A 110 -53.53 -13.17 36.98
C GLY A 110 -53.82 -14.02 38.22
N MET A 111 -52.95 -14.98 38.52
CA MET A 111 -53.12 -15.87 39.67
C MET A 111 -52.75 -15.13 40.95
N VAL A 112 -53.48 -15.42 42.02
CA VAL A 112 -53.24 -14.88 43.35
C VAL A 112 -53.06 -16.03 44.33
N ALA A 113 -52.29 -15.78 45.39
CA ALA A 113 -52.11 -16.78 46.43
C ALA A 113 -53.43 -17.02 47.19
N PRO A 114 -53.69 -18.22 47.72
CA PRO A 114 -54.90 -18.51 48.49
C PRO A 114 -55.17 -17.53 49.65
N GLU A 115 -54.11 -16.98 50.23
CA GLU A 115 -54.12 -16.01 51.32
C GLU A 115 -54.28 -14.54 50.89
N ASP A 116 -54.29 -14.25 49.58
CA ASP A 116 -54.44 -12.88 49.08
C ASP A 116 -55.90 -12.38 49.18
N LEU A 117 -56.06 -11.11 49.58
CA LEU A 117 -57.36 -10.43 49.58
C LEU A 117 -57.64 -9.82 48.20
N ILE A 118 -58.65 -10.33 47.49
CA ILE A 118 -59.06 -9.78 46.20
C ILE A 118 -59.98 -8.57 46.40
N ILE A 119 -59.51 -7.38 46.01
CA ILE A 119 -60.32 -6.17 45.96
C ILE A 119 -60.93 -6.05 44.57
N GLN A 120 -62.26 -6.13 44.49
CA GLN A 120 -62.99 -5.92 43.25
C GLN A 120 -63.59 -4.51 43.28
N GLU A 121 -63.27 -3.71 42.25
CA GLU A 121 -63.93 -2.42 42.01
C GLU A 121 -65.39 -2.70 41.64
N GLN A 122 -66.32 -2.33 42.53
CA GLN A 122 -67.76 -2.44 42.28
C GLN A 122 -68.14 -1.36 41.26
N ASN A 123 -68.52 -1.78 40.05
CA ASN A 123 -69.07 -0.91 39.01
C ASN A 123 -70.58 -1.12 38.86
#